data_AF-A0A1N7KJN4-F1
#
_entry.id   AF-A0A1N7KJN4-F1
#
_cell.length_a   1.000
_cell.length_b   1.000
_cell.length_c   1.000
_cell.angle_alpha   90.00
_cell.angle_beta   90.00
_cell.angle_gamma   90.00
#
_symmetry.space_group_name_H-M   'P 1'
#
loop_
_entity.id
_entity.type
_entity.pdbx_description
1 polymer ?
#
loop_
_entity_poly.entity_id
_entity_poly.type
_entity_poly.pdbx_seq_one_letter_code
_entity_poly.pdbx_strand_id
1 'polypeptide(L)'
;MKSLRITLGVAAIALGTFAAFSFAPAKADQDTGIFYRNADGSMGESYDPVSHPCSGTVTVCAEEYDLETELPTGQNKIFGVRQP
;
A
#
# COMPACT_ATOMS: atom_id res chain seq x y z
N MET A 1 -31.91 -18.61 52.58
CA MET A 1 -31.00 -17.46 52.36
C MET A 1 -29.83 -17.95 51.52
N LYS A 2 -29.40 -17.41 50.39
CA LYS A 2 -29.91 -16.49 49.36
C LYS A 2 -29.07 -16.85 48.12
N SER A 3 -29.71 -17.36 47.08
CA SER A 3 -29.07 -17.81 45.85
C SER A 3 -28.58 -16.62 45.01
N LEU A 4 -27.27 -16.45 44.90
CA LEU A 4 -26.66 -15.45 44.03
C LEU A 4 -26.43 -16.07 42.65
N ARG A 5 -27.45 -15.95 41.79
CA ARG A 5 -27.33 -16.28 40.36
C ARG A 5 -26.52 -15.17 39.71
N ILE A 6 -25.21 -15.37 39.60
CA ILE A 6 -24.37 -14.53 38.72
C ILE A 6 -24.65 -15.03 37.31
N THR A 7 -25.68 -14.46 36.69
CA THR A 7 -25.94 -14.57 35.26
C THR A 7 -24.78 -13.89 34.57
N LEU A 8 -23.72 -14.66 34.29
CA LEU A 8 -22.56 -14.22 33.53
C LEU A 8 -23.04 -14.05 32.08
N GLY A 9 -23.68 -12.91 31.82
CA GLY A 9 -24.02 -12.46 30.49
C GLY A 9 -22.72 -12.19 29.77
N VAL A 10 -22.17 -13.22 29.13
CA VAL A 10 -21.13 -13.08 28.12
C VAL A 10 -21.79 -12.31 26.99
N ALA A 11 -21.76 -10.98 27.07
CA ALA A 11 -21.97 -10.15 25.91
C ALA A 11 -20.84 -10.55 24.96
N ALA A 12 -21.20 -11.33 23.94
CA ALA A 12 -20.36 -11.56 22.80
C ALA A 12 -20.05 -10.18 22.21
N ILE A 13 -18.95 -9.59 22.64
CA ILE A 13 -18.31 -8.53 21.89
C ILE A 13 -17.84 -9.26 20.64
N ALA A 14 -18.67 -9.18 19.60
CA ALA A 14 -18.19 -9.32 18.24
C ALA A 14 -17.14 -8.21 18.09
N LEU A 15 -15.92 -8.53 18.53
CA LEU A 15 -14.73 -7.90 18.01
C LEU A 15 -14.80 -8.25 16.55
N GLY A 16 -15.41 -7.35 15.79
CA GLY A 16 -15.31 -7.30 14.35
C GLY A 16 -13.83 -7.35 14.11
N THR A 17 -13.35 -8.54 13.79
CA THR A 17 -12.09 -8.76 13.12
C THR A 17 -12.28 -8.05 11.78
N PHE A 18 -12.05 -6.73 11.81
CA PHE A 18 -11.35 -6.11 10.71
C PHE A 18 -10.06 -6.94 10.64
N ALA A 19 -10.11 -7.99 9.82
CA ALA A 19 -8.96 -8.36 9.06
C ALA A 19 -8.56 -7.07 8.35
N ALA A 20 -7.75 -6.27 9.01
CA ALA A 20 -6.77 -5.50 8.32
C ALA A 20 -6.06 -6.58 7.51
N PHE A 21 -6.39 -6.64 6.22
CA PHE A 21 -5.48 -7.12 5.21
C PHE A 21 -4.27 -6.19 5.31
N SER A 22 -3.49 -6.35 6.37
CA SER A 22 -2.08 -6.03 6.36
C SER A 22 -1.52 -7.05 5.40
N PHE A 23 -1.57 -6.68 4.13
CA PHE A 23 -0.53 -7.05 3.19
C PHE A 23 0.78 -6.56 3.81
N ALA A 24 1.28 -7.27 4.82
CA ALA A 24 2.70 -7.39 5.00
C ALA A 24 3.08 -8.22 3.78
N PRO A 25 3.67 -7.63 2.73
CA PRO A 25 4.13 -8.43 1.62
C PRO A 25 5.11 -9.40 2.26
N ALA A 26 4.78 -10.69 2.16
CA ALA A 26 5.77 -11.72 2.36
C ALA A 26 6.97 -11.27 1.53
N LYS A 27 8.11 -11.09 2.18
CA LYS A 27 9.39 -10.88 1.50
C LYS A 27 9.64 -12.11 0.63
N ALA A 28 9.02 -12.13 -0.55
CA ALA A 28 9.67 -12.66 -1.71
C ALA A 28 10.79 -11.65 -1.99
N ASP A 29 12.00 -12.14 -2.18
CA ASP A 29 13.12 -11.39 -2.77
C ASP A 29 12.73 -10.98 -4.20
N GLN A 30 11.69 -10.17 -4.35
CA GLN A 30 11.28 -9.55 -5.59
C GLN A 30 12.04 -8.24 -5.62
N ASP A 31 13.07 -8.19 -6.47
CA ASP A 31 13.80 -6.98 -6.80
C ASP A 31 12.76 -5.98 -7.32
N THR A 32 12.37 -5.04 -6.46
CA THR A 32 11.34 -4.04 -6.72
C THR A 32 11.94 -2.66 -6.53
N GLY A 33 11.46 -1.69 -7.30
CA GLY A 33 11.93 -0.32 -7.23
C GLY A 33 10.85 0.67 -7.61
N ILE A 34 10.99 1.92 -7.17
CA ILE A 34 10.06 3.00 -7.51
C ILE A 34 10.58 3.72 -8.76
N PHE A 35 9.73 3.81 -9.78
CA PHE A 35 10.05 4.45 -11.06
C PHE A 35 8.95 5.41 -11.46
N TYR A 36 9.31 6.43 -12.24
CA TYR A 36 8.32 7.28 -12.88
C TYR A 36 7.43 6.47 -13.80
N ARG A 37 6.15 6.81 -13.83
CA ARG A 37 5.18 6.18 -14.73
C ARG A 37 5.16 6.94 -16.05
N ASN A 38 5.49 6.26 -17.14
CA ASN A 38 5.39 6.84 -18.48
C ASN A 38 3.90 7.04 -18.87
N ALA A 39 3.65 7.86 -19.89
CA ALA A 39 2.29 8.14 -20.36
C ALA A 39 1.57 6.90 -20.92
N ASP A 40 2.32 5.91 -21.42
CA ASP A 40 1.84 4.62 -21.88
C ASP A 40 1.60 3.61 -20.73
N GLY A 41 1.97 3.97 -19.50
CA GLY A 41 1.86 3.12 -18.31
C GLY A 41 3.03 2.16 -18.10
N SER A 42 4.10 2.28 -18.89
CA SER A 42 5.35 1.53 -18.69
C SER A 42 6.24 2.13 -17.60
N MET A 43 7.22 1.34 -17.15
CA MET A 43 8.27 1.76 -16.23
C MET A 43 9.17 2.81 -16.90
N GLY A 44 9.30 3.97 -16.27
CA GLY A 44 10.17 5.06 -16.68
C GLY A 44 11.51 5.05 -15.96
N GLU A 45 12.10 6.23 -15.83
CA GLU A 45 13.35 6.40 -15.10
C GLU A 45 13.19 6.16 -13.59
N SER A 46 14.29 5.86 -12.91
CA SER A 46 14.33 5.70 -11.45
C SER A 46 13.80 6.96 -10.76
N TYR A 47 12.99 6.76 -9.73
CA TYR A 47 12.38 7.86 -8.99
C TYR A 47 13.44 8.66 -8.22
N ASP A 48 13.57 9.95 -8.55
CA ASP A 48 14.45 10.91 -7.88
C ASP A 48 13.61 12.03 -7.23
N PRO A 49 13.23 11.89 -5.95
CA PRO A 49 12.46 12.91 -5.24
C PRO A 49 13.24 14.19 -4.96
N VAL A 50 14.57 14.18 -5.08
CA VAL A 50 15.41 15.34 -4.76
C VAL A 50 15.47 16.30 -5.94
N SER A 51 15.72 15.78 -7.14
CA SER A 51 15.82 16.59 -8.36
C SER A 51 14.46 16.79 -9.03
N HIS A 52 13.59 15.77 -9.00
CA HIS A 52 12.35 15.76 -9.77
C HIS A 52 11.14 15.26 -8.95
N PRO A 53 10.82 15.89 -7.81
CA PRO A 53 9.73 15.43 -6.95
C PRO A 53 8.39 15.34 -7.71
N CYS A 54 7.56 14.38 -7.32
CA CYS A 54 6.17 14.33 -7.74
C CYS A 54 5.34 15.30 -6.88
N SER A 55 4.62 16.24 -7.52
CA SER A 55 3.78 17.22 -6.81
C SER A 55 2.34 17.19 -7.31
N GLY A 56 1.36 17.20 -6.39
CA GLY A 56 -0.07 17.08 -6.67
C GLY A 56 -0.66 15.74 -6.22
N THR A 57 -1.94 15.48 -6.54
CA THR A 57 -2.68 14.32 -5.99
C THR A 57 -3.54 13.56 -7.01
N VAL A 58 -3.60 14.00 -8.27
CA VAL A 58 -4.61 13.53 -9.23
C VAL A 58 -4.13 12.34 -10.06
N THR A 59 -2.87 12.37 -10.49
CA THR A 59 -2.30 11.38 -11.42
C THR A 59 -1.19 10.58 -10.75
N VAL A 60 -1.02 9.30 -11.09
CA VAL A 60 0.15 8.52 -10.63
C VAL A 60 1.37 9.04 -11.39
N CYS A 61 2.34 9.58 -10.65
CA CYS A 61 3.60 10.13 -11.16
C CYS A 61 4.72 9.10 -11.12
N ALA A 62 4.81 8.36 -10.02
CA ALA A 62 5.72 7.24 -9.86
C ALA A 62 4.99 6.10 -9.15
N GLU A 63 5.35 4.87 -9.44
CA GLU A 63 4.85 3.70 -8.73
C GLU A 63 5.93 2.64 -8.64
N GLU A 64 5.71 1.64 -7.81
CA GLU A 64 6.63 0.53 -7.68
C GLU A 64 6.43 -0.47 -8.81
N TYR A 65 7.55 -0.86 -9.39
CA TYR A 65 7.65 -1.87 -10.44
C TYR A 65 8.50 -3.03 -9.96
N ASP A 66 8.15 -4.20 -10.46
CA ASP A 66 8.96 -5.39 -10.38
C ASP A 66 10.10 -5.28 -11.41
N LEU A 67 11.35 -5.38 -10.95
CA LEU A 67 12.55 -5.17 -11.79
C LEU A 67 12.80 -6.34 -12.74
N GLU A 68 12.18 -7.50 -12.51
CA GLU A 68 12.31 -8.66 -13.38
C GLU A 68 11.29 -8.61 -14.53
N THR A 69 10.06 -8.15 -14.22
CA THR A 69 8.94 -8.13 -15.19
C THR A 69 8.64 -6.75 -15.77
N GLU A 70 9.18 -5.69 -15.20
CA GLU A 70 8.89 -4.27 -15.50
C GLU A 70 7.40 -3.92 -15.41
N LEU A 71 6.64 -4.73 -14.66
CA LEU A 71 5.20 -4.53 -14.45
C LEU A 71 4.96 -3.78 -13.14
N PRO A 72 3.93 -2.91 -13.10
CA PRO A 72 3.57 -2.21 -11.88
C PRO A 72 3.05 -3.22 -10.85
N THR A 73 3.60 -3.18 -9.64
CA THR A 73 3.18 -4.05 -8.52
C THR A 73 1.81 -3.65 -7.97
N GLY A 74 1.34 -2.44 -8.33
CA GLY A 74 0.13 -1.84 -7.79
C GLY A 74 0.30 -1.26 -6.39
N GLN A 75 1.52 -1.28 -5.84
CA GLN A 75 1.87 -0.78 -4.52
C GLN A 75 2.69 0.53 -4.61
N ASN A 76 2.89 1.21 -3.47
CA ASN A 76 3.77 2.37 -3.31
C ASN A 76 3.61 3.46 -4.39
N LYS A 77 2.35 3.82 -4.68
CA LYS A 77 2.02 4.85 -5.70
C LYS A 77 2.24 6.25 -5.15
N ILE A 78 3.00 7.03 -5.91
CA ILE A 78 3.28 8.44 -5.67
C ILE A 78 2.46 9.25 -6.67
N PHE A 79 1.57 10.08 -6.16
CA PHE A 79 0.70 10.92 -6.97
C PHE A 79 1.31 12.28 -7.25
N GLY A 80 0.88 12.91 -8.34
CA GLY A 80 1.30 14.22 -8.78
C GLY A 80 1.74 14.25 -10.24
N VAL A 81 2.56 15.25 -10.56
CA VAL A 81 3.25 15.42 -11.84
C VAL A 81 4.74 15.62 -11.54
N ARG A 82 5.61 14.94 -12.30
CA ARG A 82 7.07 15.07 -12.18
C ARG A 82 7.46 16.53 -12.39
N GLN A 83 8.12 17.13 -11.40
CA GLN A 83 8.64 18.48 -11.51
C GLN A 83 9.96 18.50 -12.29
N PRO A 84 10.21 19.54 -13.11
CA PRO A 84 11.45 19.70 -13.86
C PRO A 84 12.65 19.99 -12.95
#